data_AF-A0AAD0F9U5-F1
#
_entry.id   AF-A0AAD0F9U5-F1
#
_cell.length_a   1.000
_cell.length_b   1.000
_cell.length_c   1.000
_cell.angle_alpha   90.00
_cell.angle_beta   90.00
_cell.angle_gamma   90.00
#
_symmetry.space_group_name_H-M   'P 1'
#
loop_
_entity.id
_entity.type
_entity.pdbx_description
1 polymer ?
#
loop_
_entity_poly.entity_id
_entity_poly.type
_entity_poly.pdbx_seq_one_letter_code
_entity_poly.pdbx_strand_id
1 'polypeptide(L)'
;MESFWLCEDCLQAVAYDDFSALSLYYAEAEVEQRITQMRIELQALLPLSADFDPHTGVGIQAFSTHPCEGCHSQLHGARHRFTRL
;
A
#
# COMPACT_ATOMS: atom_id res chain seq x y z
N MET A 1 14.90 -13.06 0.18
CA MET A 1 14.10 -11.97 0.77
C MET A 1 12.85 -11.84 -0.06
N GLU A 2 11.68 -11.89 0.56
CA GLU A 2 10.40 -11.76 -0.12
C GLU A 2 10.07 -10.27 -0.26
N SER A 3 9.69 -9.85 -1.46
CA SER A 3 9.35 -8.45 -1.77
C SER A 3 7.89 -8.33 -2.15
N PHE A 4 7.30 -7.19 -1.81
CA PHE A 4 5.91 -6.86 -2.07
C PHE A 4 5.80 -5.50 -2.75
N TRP A 5 4.83 -5.34 -3.65
CA TRP A 5 4.52 -4.12 -4.38
C TRP A 5 3.23 -3.51 -3.86
N LEU A 6 3.39 -2.45 -3.06
CA LEU A 6 2.30 -1.80 -2.35
C LEU A 6 1.80 -0.55 -3.09
N CYS A 7 0.49 -0.32 -3.10
CA CYS A 7 -0.08 0.94 -3.58
C CYS A 7 0.26 2.10 -2.65
N GLU A 8 -0.02 3.32 -3.11
CA GLU A 8 0.17 4.54 -2.32
C GLU A 8 -0.53 4.46 -0.95
N ASP A 9 -1.80 4.04 -0.89
CA ASP A 9 -2.52 3.94 0.38
C ASP A 9 -1.86 2.97 1.37
N CYS A 10 -1.33 1.84 0.88
CA CYS A 10 -0.60 0.89 1.71
C CYS A 10 0.74 1.45 2.18
N LEU A 11 1.44 2.21 1.33
CA LEU A 11 2.65 2.92 1.71
C LEU A 11 2.36 3.90 2.85
N GLN A 12 1.32 4.73 2.73
CA GLN A 12 0.95 5.72 3.74
C GLN A 12 0.53 5.04 5.05
N ALA A 13 -0.23 3.94 4.96
CA ALA A 13 -0.63 3.16 6.12
C ALA A 13 0.57 2.52 6.84
N VAL A 14 1.52 1.91 6.11
CA VAL A 14 2.69 1.26 6.72
C VAL A 14 3.67 2.29 7.30
N ALA A 15 3.90 3.40 6.61
CA ALA A 15 4.90 4.39 7.02
C ALA A 15 4.38 5.35 8.11
N TYR A 16 3.09 5.68 8.07
CA TYR A 16 2.52 6.78 8.85
C TYR A 16 1.20 6.46 9.56
N ASP A 17 0.66 5.25 9.39
CA ASP A 17 -0.69 4.88 9.86
C ASP A 17 -1.79 5.81 9.32
N ASP A 18 -1.57 6.37 8.12
CA ASP A 18 -2.47 7.32 7.47
C ASP A 18 -3.36 6.63 6.43
N PHE A 19 -4.67 6.89 6.54
CA PHE A 19 -5.72 6.36 5.67
C PHE A 19 -6.59 7.48 5.06
N SER A 20 -6.23 8.74 5.26
CA SER A 20 -7.02 9.91 4.87
C SER A 20 -7.40 9.94 3.38
N ALA A 21 -6.54 9.41 2.52
CA ALA A 21 -6.78 9.31 1.08
C ALA A 21 -7.99 8.42 0.71
N LEU A 22 -8.38 7.46 1.57
CA LEU A 22 -9.53 6.59 1.29
C LEU A 22 -10.84 7.38 1.16
N SER A 23 -10.99 8.47 1.92
CA SER A 23 -12.17 9.34 1.87
C SER A 23 -12.34 10.07 0.52
N LEU A 24 -11.33 10.04 -0.36
CA LEU A 24 -11.43 10.58 -1.71
C LEU A 24 -12.17 9.63 -2.67
N TYR A 25 -12.19 8.33 -2.36
CA TYR A 25 -12.65 7.28 -3.29
C TYR A 25 -13.79 6.42 -2.74
N TYR A 26 -13.98 6.40 -1.41
CA TYR A 26 -14.99 5.59 -0.73
C TYR A 26 -16.01 6.48 -0.02
N ALA A 27 -17.24 5.99 0.11
CA ALA A 27 -18.25 6.66 0.94
C ALA A 27 -17.86 6.57 2.42
N GLU A 28 -18.31 7.52 3.24
CA GLU A 28 -18.02 7.56 4.68
C GLU A 28 -18.33 6.24 5.39
N ALA A 29 -19.44 5.59 5.03
CA ALA A 29 -19.85 4.29 5.57
C ALA A 29 -18.91 3.13 5.19
N GLU A 30 -18.13 3.27 4.12
CA GLU A 30 -17.23 2.24 3.58
C GLU A 30 -15.78 2.43 4.05
N VAL A 31 -15.39 3.66 4.40
CA VAL A 31 -14.01 4.01 4.81
C VAL A 31 -13.55 3.18 6.01
N GLU A 32 -14.34 3.12 7.08
CA GLU A 32 -13.97 2.38 8.30
C GLU A 32 -13.79 0.87 8.05
N GLN A 33 -14.66 0.30 7.22
CA GLN A 33 -14.53 -1.10 6.80
C GLN A 33 -13.23 -1.30 6.00
N ARG A 34 -12.91 -0.36 5.10
CA ARG A 34 -11.71 -0.44 4.28
C ARG A 34 -10.44 -0.29 5.13
N ILE A 35 -10.41 0.62 6.10
CA ILE A 35 -9.29 0.79 7.04
C ILE A 35 -9.05 -0.50 7.80
N THR A 36 -10.11 -1.10 8.35
CA THR A 36 -10.01 -2.35 9.13
C THR A 36 -9.46 -3.49 8.28
N GLN A 37 -9.97 -3.66 7.05
CA GLN A 37 -9.47 -4.69 6.13
C GLN A 37 -7.98 -4.46 5.80
N MET A 38 -7.60 -3.22 5.45
CA MET A 38 -6.22 -2.87 5.14
C MET A 38 -5.27 -3.17 6.30
N ARG A 39 -5.66 -2.84 7.54
CA ARG A 39 -4.84 -3.13 8.74
C ARG A 39 -4.59 -4.62 8.91
N ILE A 40 -5.61 -5.46 8.76
CA ILE A 40 -5.49 -6.92 8.89
C ILE A 40 -4.54 -7.47 7.82
N GLU A 41 -4.74 -7.07 6.56
CA GLU A 41 -3.94 -7.57 5.43
C GLU A 41 -2.48 -7.12 5.53
N LEU A 42 -2.24 -5.85 5.84
CA LEU A 42 -0.88 -5.33 6.02
C LEU A 42 -0.17 -5.95 7.22
N GLN A 43 -0.88 -6.24 8.31
CA GLN A 43 -0.29 -6.88 9.49
C GLN A 43 0.25 -8.29 9.16
N ALA A 44 -0.34 -8.99 8.20
CA ALA A 44 0.17 -10.29 7.73
C ALA A 44 1.48 -10.16 6.93
N LEU A 45 1.79 -8.98 6.40
CA LEU A 45 3.03 -8.72 5.65
C LEU A 45 4.20 -8.31 6.53
N LEU A 46 3.91 -7.67 7.67
CA LEU A 46 4.92 -7.17 8.61
C LEU A 46 5.83 -8.28 9.17
N PRO A 47 7.08 -7.96 9.52
CA PRO A 47 7.73 -6.65 9.39
C PRO A 47 8.17 -6.34 7.96
N LEU A 48 7.97 -5.10 7.52
CA LEU A 48 8.36 -4.61 6.20
C LEU A 48 9.40 -3.49 6.32
N SER A 49 10.30 -3.43 5.35
CA SER A 49 11.21 -2.31 5.13
C SER A 49 11.00 -1.73 3.74
N ALA A 50 11.05 -0.41 3.62
CA ALA A 50 10.99 0.26 2.33
C ALA A 50 12.22 -0.14 1.49
N ASP A 51 11.99 -0.63 0.28
CA ASP A 51 13.00 -1.04 -0.69
C ASP A 51 12.78 -0.29 -2.01
N PHE A 52 12.64 1.03 -1.87
CA PHE A 52 12.48 1.98 -2.96
C PHE A 52 13.14 3.32 -2.62
N ASP A 53 13.44 4.10 -3.64
CA ASP A 53 14.03 5.43 -3.52
C ASP A 53 13.20 6.44 -4.35
N PRO A 54 12.54 7.42 -3.71
CA PRO A 54 11.71 8.41 -4.39
C PRO A 54 12.51 9.41 -5.23
N HIS A 55 13.80 9.59 -4.96
CA HIS A 55 14.65 10.51 -5.72
C HIS A 55 15.16 9.91 -7.02
N THR A 56 15.44 8.60 -7.02
CA THR A 56 15.94 7.90 -8.21
C THR A 56 14.88 7.08 -8.95
N GLY A 57 13.73 6.83 -8.31
CA GLY A 57 12.65 6.00 -8.84
C GLY A 57 12.93 4.49 -8.72
N VAL A 58 14.04 4.08 -8.14
CA VAL A 58 14.35 2.66 -7.92
C VAL A 58 13.30 2.04 -7.01
N GLY A 59 12.80 0.86 -7.36
CA GLY A 59 11.75 0.18 -6.58
C GLY A 59 10.37 0.85 -6.67
N ILE A 60 10.18 1.78 -7.60
CA ILE A 60 8.88 2.42 -7.87
C ILE A 60 8.43 2.05 -9.29
N GLN A 61 7.25 1.44 -9.38
CA GLN A 61 6.54 1.29 -10.64
C GLN A 61 5.52 2.43 -10.74
N ALA A 62 5.79 3.44 -11.57
CA ALA A 62 4.95 4.64 -11.67
C ALA A 62 3.48 4.35 -12.09
N PHE A 63 3.26 3.26 -12.82
CA PHE A 63 1.92 2.78 -13.16
C PHE A 63 1.89 1.27 -13.27
N SER A 64 0.94 0.64 -12.58
CA SER A 64 0.70 -0.79 -12.58
C SER A 64 -0.80 -1.07 -12.68
N THR A 65 -1.14 -2.10 -13.44
CA THR A 65 -2.50 -2.69 -13.47
C THR A 65 -2.63 -3.89 -12.53
N HIS A 66 -1.55 -4.27 -11.85
CA HIS A 66 -1.59 -5.38 -10.91
C HIS A 66 -2.25 -4.95 -9.59
N PRO A 67 -3.01 -5.85 -8.93
CA PRO A 67 -3.53 -5.57 -7.60
C PRO A 67 -2.41 -5.23 -6.62
N CYS A 68 -2.72 -4.41 -5.62
CA CYS A 68 -1.80 -4.18 -4.50
C CYS A 68 -1.55 -5.50 -3.75
N GLU A 69 -0.29 -5.86 -3.48
CA GLU A 69 0.04 -7.08 -2.74
C GLU A 69 -0.20 -6.97 -1.23
N GLY A 70 -0.45 -5.75 -0.73
CA GLY A 70 -0.89 -5.48 0.65
C GLY A 70 -2.39 -5.56 0.81
N CYS A 71 -3.11 -4.59 0.24
CA CYS A 71 -4.55 -4.44 0.48
C CYS A 71 -5.45 -5.06 -0.60
N HIS A 72 -4.87 -5.78 -1.56
CA HIS A 72 -5.54 -6.38 -2.72
C HIS A 72 -6.37 -5.40 -3.58
N SER A 73 -6.14 -4.08 -3.43
CA SER A 73 -6.83 -3.06 -4.21
C SER A 73 -6.61 -3.28 -5.70
N GLN A 74 -7.70 -3.28 -6.46
CA GLN A 74 -7.69 -3.39 -7.92
C GLN A 74 -7.43 -2.04 -8.62
N LEU A 75 -7.30 -0.94 -7.86
CA LEU A 75 -7.04 0.37 -8.43
C LEU A 75 -5.68 0.40 -9.10
N HIS A 76 -5.67 0.79 -10.37
CA HIS A 76 -4.43 1.00 -11.11
C HIS A 76 -3.72 2.25 -10.59
N GLY A 77 -2.39 2.23 -10.57
CA GLY A 77 -1.59 3.36 -10.10
C GLY A 77 -0.18 2.96 -9.75
N ALA A 78 0.52 3.84 -9.03
CA ALA A 78 1.88 3.56 -8.61
C ALA A 78 1.98 2.36 -7.66
N ARG A 79 3.11 1.67 -7.71
CA ARG A 79 3.49 0.62 -6.76
C ARG A 79 4.89 0.86 -6.23
N HIS A 80 5.06 0.66 -4.93
CA HIS A 80 6.29 0.87 -4.20
C HIS A 80 6.76 -0.46 -3.62
N ARG A 81 8.03 -0.80 -3.83
CA ARG A 81 8.58 -2.07 -3.40
C ARG A 81 8.96 -2.02 -1.92
N PHE A 82 8.47 -2.99 -1.16
CA PHE A 82 8.86 -3.26 0.21
C PHE A 82 9.45 -4.66 0.29
N THR A 83 10.30 -4.90 1.28
CA THR A 83 10.89 -6.22 1.51
C THR A 83 10.66 -6.65 2.95
N ARG A 84 10.31 -7.93 3.13
CA ARG A 84 10.14 -8.54 4.46
C ARG A 84 11.48 -8.66 5.17
N LEU A 85 11.52 -8.23 6.44
CA LEU A 85 12.68 -8.33 7.32
C LEU A 85 12.84 -9.73 7.92
#